data_AF-A0A923YY10-F1
#
_entry.id   AF-A0A923YY10-F1
#
_cell.length_a   1.000
_cell.length_b   1.000
_cell.length_c   1.000
_cell.angle_alpha   90.00
_cell.angle_beta   90.00
_cell.angle_gamma   90.00
#
_symmetry.space_group_name_H-M   'P 1'
#
loop_
_entity.id
_entity.type
_entity.pdbx_description
1 polymer ?
#
loop_
_entity_poly.entity_id
_entity_poly.type
_entity_poly.pdbx_seq_one_letter_code
_entity_poly.pdbx_strand_id
1 'polypeptide(L)'
;MHVHPPKPVHGWREFIGEIGIIVIGISIALGAEQLLEARHWRHVVAEESAALDKSVEGVWGVMTHRVAIQPCVDRRLAELAIVFDRHDSGQPLGIVGPIGRPSIFIADRNALNMATADGSLSHMPLDRKLAYFGAYGGYEIFARSGQEERDTWRSLKALNHAATLSPGDWTALRKAYDGAVDSNTIMKANLNAKNENSWLSAFAEFPRWPIDRTSSGLPYEVELCAPMLAREGAAR
;
A
#
# COMPACT_ATOMS: atom_id res chain seq x y z
N MET A 1 -62.37 -63.96 27.38
CA MET A 1 -61.85 -62.76 26.69
C MET A 1 -60.75 -63.21 25.74
N HIS A 2 -61.03 -63.25 24.44
CA HIS A 2 -60.03 -63.56 23.42
C HIS A 2 -59.28 -62.28 23.07
N VAL A 3 -58.05 -62.14 23.56
CA VAL A 3 -57.13 -61.06 23.21
C VAL A 3 -56.54 -61.42 21.85
N HIS A 4 -56.98 -60.74 20.80
CA HIS A 4 -56.35 -60.82 19.49
C HIS A 4 -55.00 -60.09 19.55
N PRO A 5 -53.86 -60.77 19.33
CA PRO A 5 -52.59 -60.07 19.17
C PRO A 5 -52.62 -59.24 17.87
N PRO A 6 -52.17 -57.97 17.89
CA PRO A 6 -52.07 -57.18 16.67
C PRO A 6 -51.11 -57.89 15.72
N LYS A 7 -51.57 -58.14 14.50
CA LYS A 7 -50.71 -58.62 13.40
C LYS A 7 -49.49 -57.69 13.32
N PRO A 8 -48.25 -58.20 13.24
CA PRO A 8 -47.08 -57.37 12.98
C PRO A 8 -47.26 -56.75 11.60
N VAL A 9 -47.72 -55.51 11.60
CA VAL A 9 -47.82 -54.67 10.42
C VAL A 9 -46.39 -54.36 9.99
N HIS A 10 -46.01 -54.98 8.88
CA HIS A 10 -44.89 -54.59 8.02
C HIS A 10 -43.52 -55.09 8.54
N GLY A 11 -42.83 -55.86 7.68
CA GLY A 11 -41.61 -56.57 8.05
C GLY A 11 -40.41 -55.64 8.13
N TRP A 12 -39.37 -56.03 8.87
CA TRP A 12 -38.09 -55.29 8.99
C TRP A 12 -37.49 -54.83 7.65
N ARG A 13 -37.79 -55.52 6.55
CA ARG A 13 -37.38 -55.13 5.19
C ARG A 13 -38.02 -53.83 4.71
N GLU A 14 -39.28 -53.60 5.07
CA GLU A 14 -40.03 -52.40 4.69
C GLU A 14 -39.57 -51.20 5.51
N PHE A 15 -39.37 -51.39 6.81
CA PHE A 15 -38.78 -50.38 7.70
C PHE A 15 -37.37 -49.93 7.25
N ILE A 16 -36.49 -50.87 6.86
CA ILE A 16 -35.16 -50.53 6.32
C ILE A 16 -35.28 -49.78 4.97
N GLY A 17 -36.27 -50.13 4.15
CA GLY A 17 -36.55 -49.43 2.90
C GLY A 17 -36.93 -47.96 3.13
N GLU A 18 -37.82 -47.68 4.08
CA GLU A 18 -38.23 -46.31 4.43
C GLU A 18 -37.07 -45.47 4.97
N ILE A 19 -36.28 -46.03 5.90
CA ILE A 19 -35.09 -45.35 6.42
C ILE A 19 -34.08 -45.08 5.29
N GLY A 20 -33.86 -46.07 4.41
CA GLY A 20 -32.96 -45.92 3.27
C GLY A 20 -33.35 -44.75 2.38
N ILE A 21 -34.63 -44.59 2.06
CA ILE A 21 -35.14 -43.48 1.26
C ILE A 21 -34.92 -42.13 1.96
N ILE A 22 -35.21 -42.04 3.26
CA ILE A 22 -35.01 -40.79 4.04
C ILE A 22 -33.53 -40.41 4.08
N VAL A 23 -32.64 -41.37 4.38
CA VAL A 23 -31.20 -41.14 4.45
C VAL A 23 -30.64 -40.71 3.09
N ILE A 24 -31.10 -41.33 2.00
CA ILE A 24 -30.71 -40.93 0.64
C ILE A 24 -31.19 -39.52 0.34
N GLY A 25 -32.43 -39.17 0.68
CA GLY A 25 -32.97 -37.82 0.50
C GLY A 25 -32.16 -36.76 1.23
N ILE A 26 -31.84 -36.98 2.52
CA ILE A 26 -31.01 -36.07 3.32
C ILE A 26 -29.58 -35.97 2.75
N SER A 27 -29.00 -37.10 2.33
CA SER A 27 -27.64 -37.12 1.77
C SER A 27 -27.55 -36.32 0.46
N ILE A 28 -28.57 -36.43 -0.40
CA ILE A 28 -28.65 -35.65 -1.64
C ILE A 28 -28.82 -34.16 -1.33
N ALA A 29 -29.68 -33.82 -0.36
CA ALA A 29 -29.89 -32.44 0.06
C ALA A 29 -28.59 -31.78 0.57
N LEU A 30 -27.89 -32.45 1.50
CA LEU A 30 -26.62 -31.95 2.04
C LEU A 30 -25.51 -31.90 0.96
N GLY A 31 -25.46 -32.89 0.07
CA GLY A 31 -24.49 -32.89 -1.04
C GLY A 31 -24.73 -31.76 -2.04
N ALA A 32 -26.00 -31.47 -2.37
CA ALA A 32 -26.35 -30.37 -3.26
C ALA A 32 -26.02 -29.00 -2.63
N GLU A 33 -26.29 -28.83 -1.34
CA GLU A 33 -25.95 -27.62 -0.58
C GLU A 33 -24.45 -27.34 -0.60
N GLN A 34 -23.63 -28.35 -0.28
CA GLN A 34 -22.16 -28.22 -0.30
C GLN A 34 -21.62 -27.86 -1.69
N LEU A 35 -22.21 -28.38 -2.76
CA LEU A 35 -21.79 -28.05 -4.13
C LEU A 35 -22.13 -26.61 -4.51
N LEU A 36 -23.32 -26.14 -4.15
CA LEU A 36 -23.75 -24.76 -4.39
C LEU A 36 -22.90 -23.78 -3.58
N GLU A 37 -22.66 -24.08 -2.31
CA GLU A 37 -21.80 -23.28 -1.45
C GLU A 37 -20.36 -23.21 -1.99
N ALA A 38 -19.77 -24.35 -2.38
CA ALA A 38 -18.45 -24.36 -2.99
C ALA A 38 -18.37 -23.54 -4.28
N ARG A 39 -19.43 -23.56 -5.11
CA ARG A 39 -19.50 -22.73 -6.32
C ARG A 39 -19.64 -21.24 -5.99
N HIS A 40 -20.47 -20.91 -5.00
CA HIS A 40 -20.67 -19.54 -4.53
C HIS A 40 -19.35 -18.93 -4.04
N TRP A 41 -18.63 -19.63 -3.16
CA TRP A 41 -17.35 -19.14 -2.62
C TRP A 41 -16.26 -18.98 -3.68
N ARG A 42 -16.21 -19.85 -4.69
CA ARG A 42 -15.27 -19.66 -5.81
C ARG A 42 -15.54 -18.37 -6.57
N HIS A 43 -16.81 -18.01 -6.76
CA HIS A 43 -17.18 -16.77 -7.43
C HIS A 43 -16.85 -15.55 -6.55
N VAL A 44 -17.24 -15.57 -5.28
CA VAL A 44 -16.95 -14.49 -4.31
C VAL A 44 -15.45 -14.26 -4.19
N VAL A 45 -14.65 -15.32 -4.01
CA VAL A 45 -13.18 -15.21 -3.92
C VAL A 45 -12.58 -14.64 -5.21
N ALA A 46 -13.10 -15.00 -6.38
CA ALA A 46 -12.58 -14.51 -7.65
C ALA A 46 -12.87 -13.00 -7.83
N GLU A 47 -14.08 -12.55 -7.51
CA GLU A 47 -14.46 -11.14 -7.56
C GLU A 47 -13.66 -10.31 -6.55
N GLU A 48 -13.53 -10.81 -5.32
CA GLU A 48 -12.80 -10.10 -4.27
C GLU A 48 -11.31 -10.04 -4.55
N SER A 49 -10.72 -11.12 -5.07
CA SER A 49 -9.31 -11.13 -5.49
C SER A 49 -9.06 -10.08 -6.58
N ALA A 50 -9.97 -9.93 -7.55
CA ALA A 50 -9.85 -8.91 -8.58
C ALA A 50 -9.96 -7.48 -8.01
N ALA A 51 -10.85 -7.25 -7.03
CA ALA A 51 -10.97 -5.96 -6.36
C ALA A 51 -9.70 -5.62 -5.54
N LEU A 52 -9.17 -6.60 -4.81
CA LEU A 52 -7.93 -6.45 -4.04
C LEU A 52 -6.72 -6.22 -4.94
N ASP A 53 -6.61 -6.94 -6.07
CA ASP A 53 -5.51 -6.75 -7.03
C ASP A 53 -5.47 -5.33 -7.57
N LYS A 54 -6.63 -4.78 -7.94
CA LYS A 54 -6.74 -3.39 -8.39
C LYS A 54 -6.40 -2.40 -7.28
N SER A 55 -6.75 -2.69 -6.04
CA SER A 55 -6.39 -1.84 -4.92
C SER A 55 -4.88 -1.87 -4.64
N VAL A 56 -4.25 -3.06 -4.68
CA VAL A 56 -2.79 -3.22 -4.55
C VAL A 56 -2.03 -2.54 -5.69
N GLU A 57 -2.56 -2.56 -6.91
CA GLU A 57 -2.01 -1.78 -8.04
C GLU A 57 -1.92 -0.29 -7.70
N GLY A 58 -2.97 0.28 -7.12
CA GLY A 58 -2.98 1.67 -6.66
C GLY A 58 -1.93 1.93 -5.60
N VAL A 59 -1.83 1.06 -4.60
CA VAL A 59 -0.81 1.12 -3.55
C VAL A 59 0.61 1.10 -4.14
N TRP A 60 0.87 0.18 -5.07
CA TRP A 60 2.14 0.07 -5.79
C TRP A 60 2.49 1.34 -6.57
N GLY A 61 1.51 1.91 -7.28
CA GLY A 61 1.68 3.15 -8.03
C GLY A 61 2.14 4.31 -7.13
N VAL A 62 1.56 4.43 -5.93
CA VAL A 62 1.95 5.44 -4.95
C VAL A 62 3.40 5.26 -4.49
N MET A 63 3.81 4.04 -4.15
CA MET A 63 5.16 3.77 -3.64
C MET A 63 6.22 3.95 -4.74
N THR A 64 5.93 3.47 -5.95
CA THR A 64 6.85 3.60 -7.09
C THR A 64 6.95 5.02 -7.61
N HIS A 65 5.92 5.85 -7.44
CA HIS A 65 6.04 7.29 -7.67
C HIS A 65 7.12 7.93 -6.80
N ARG A 66 7.16 7.60 -5.50
CA ARG A 66 8.22 8.12 -4.61
C ARG A 66 9.62 7.68 -5.06
N VAL A 67 9.75 6.47 -5.62
CA VAL A 67 11.00 6.00 -6.25
C VAL A 67 11.34 6.84 -7.49
N ALA A 68 10.35 7.16 -8.32
CA ALA A 68 10.56 7.93 -9.54
C ALA A 68 11.09 9.35 -9.28
N ILE A 69 10.65 10.00 -8.19
CA ILE A 69 11.13 11.34 -7.80
C ILE A 69 12.41 11.33 -6.94
N GLN A 70 12.96 10.16 -6.61
CA GLN A 70 14.15 10.01 -5.78
C GLN A 70 15.36 10.85 -6.25
N PRO A 71 15.68 10.94 -7.56
CA PRO A 71 16.79 11.78 -8.02
C PRO A 71 16.59 13.27 -7.69
N CYS A 72 15.36 13.77 -7.72
CA CYS A 72 15.05 15.16 -7.37
C CYS A 72 15.29 15.41 -5.87
N VAL A 73 14.87 14.47 -5.02
CA VAL A 73 15.08 14.55 -3.56
C VAL A 73 16.57 14.58 -3.25
N ASP A 74 17.35 13.63 -3.78
CA ASP A 74 18.79 13.56 -3.58
C ASP A 74 19.47 14.85 -4.04
N ARG A 75 19.09 15.37 -5.22
CA ARG A 75 19.66 16.60 -5.77
C ARG A 75 19.34 17.82 -4.91
N ARG A 76 18.10 17.94 -4.45
CA ARG A 76 17.66 19.08 -3.64
C ARG A 76 18.30 19.06 -2.24
N LEU A 77 18.44 17.89 -1.61
CA LEU A 77 19.18 17.77 -0.35
C LEU A 77 20.66 18.15 -0.50
N ALA A 78 21.29 17.81 -1.62
CA ALA A 78 22.67 18.23 -1.89
C ALA A 78 22.79 19.76 -2.10
N GLU A 79 21.81 20.39 -2.72
CA GLU A 79 21.75 21.86 -2.82
C GLU A 79 21.57 22.51 -1.45
N LEU A 80 20.65 21.97 -0.62
CA LEU A 80 20.39 22.49 0.72
C LEU A 80 21.63 22.40 1.62
N ALA A 81 22.44 21.36 1.50
CA ALA A 81 23.74 21.26 2.19
C ALA A 81 24.61 22.50 1.91
N ILE A 82 24.75 22.85 0.62
CA ILE A 82 25.53 24.01 0.17
C ILE A 82 24.92 25.32 0.69
N VAL A 83 23.59 25.41 0.76
CA VAL A 83 22.89 26.59 1.31
C VAL A 83 23.26 26.80 2.77
N PHE A 84 23.30 25.75 3.58
CA PHE A 84 23.69 25.85 5.00
C PHE A 84 25.18 26.19 5.14
N ASP A 85 26.08 25.60 4.35
CA ASP A 85 27.51 25.93 4.37
C ASP A 85 27.77 27.41 4.02
N ARG A 86 27.03 27.92 3.03
CA ARG A 86 27.10 29.34 2.62
C ARG A 86 26.56 30.27 3.69
N HIS A 87 25.44 29.92 4.30
CA HIS A 87 24.89 30.67 5.42
C HIS A 87 25.93 30.83 6.54
N ASP A 88 26.57 29.72 6.94
CA ASP A 88 27.58 29.73 8.02
C ASP A 88 28.82 30.56 7.66
N SER A 89 29.12 30.66 6.36
CA SER A 89 30.22 31.46 5.83
C SER A 89 29.84 32.91 5.51
N GLY A 90 28.60 33.34 5.79
CA GLY A 90 28.10 34.68 5.45
C GLY A 90 27.98 34.96 3.95
N GLN A 91 27.96 33.93 3.12
CA GLN A 91 27.83 34.04 1.67
C GLN A 91 26.35 34.09 1.23
N PRO A 92 26.05 34.67 0.05
CA PRO A 92 24.71 34.57 -0.53
C PRO A 92 24.28 33.11 -0.68
N LEU A 93 23.09 32.77 -0.19
CA LEU A 93 22.59 31.38 -0.14
C LEU A 93 22.58 30.70 -1.52
N GLY A 94 22.17 31.44 -2.55
CA GLY A 94 22.12 30.94 -3.93
C GLY A 94 21.13 29.79 -4.13
N ILE A 95 19.96 29.87 -3.49
CA ILE A 95 18.85 28.92 -3.64
C ILE A 95 18.27 29.03 -5.07
N VAL A 96 18.12 27.91 -5.77
CA VAL A 96 17.55 27.83 -7.12
C VAL A 96 16.05 27.51 -7.03
N GLY A 97 15.24 28.55 -7.24
CA GLY A 97 13.77 28.45 -7.20
C GLY A 97 13.22 28.05 -5.82
N PRO A 98 11.90 27.85 -5.70
CA PRO A 98 11.32 27.36 -4.45
C PRO A 98 11.81 25.95 -4.10
N ILE A 99 11.96 25.63 -2.80
CA ILE A 99 12.49 24.35 -2.33
C ILE A 99 11.66 23.12 -2.78
N GLY A 100 10.34 23.28 -2.93
CA GLY A 100 9.44 22.16 -3.21
C GLY A 100 9.30 21.16 -2.05
N ARG A 101 8.73 19.99 -2.33
CA ARG A 101 8.68 18.84 -1.40
C ARG A 101 8.27 17.55 -2.13
N PRO A 102 8.54 16.36 -1.57
CA PRO A 102 7.94 15.11 -2.05
C PRO A 102 6.40 15.10 -1.88
N SER A 103 5.69 14.47 -2.82
CA SER A 103 4.27 14.10 -2.63
C SER A 103 4.15 12.82 -1.83
N ILE A 104 3.05 12.75 -1.08
CA ILE A 104 2.54 11.48 -0.58
C ILE A 104 1.11 11.39 -1.07
N PHE A 105 0.84 10.33 -1.83
CA PHE A 105 -0.52 9.97 -2.19
C PHE A 105 -1.06 9.00 -1.15
N ILE A 106 -2.36 9.10 -0.90
CA ILE A 106 -3.06 8.20 0.01
C ILE A 106 -3.71 7.12 -0.86
N ALA A 107 -3.40 5.87 -0.58
CA ALA A 107 -4.14 4.71 -1.05
C ALA A 107 -5.00 4.20 0.10
N ASP A 108 -6.25 3.83 -0.18
CA ASP A 108 -7.16 3.32 0.82
C ASP A 108 -7.02 1.79 1.01
N ARG A 109 -7.53 1.32 2.15
CA ARG A 109 -7.59 -0.11 2.49
C ARG A 109 -9.02 -0.66 2.40
N ASN A 110 -9.92 0.04 1.70
CA ASN A 110 -11.34 -0.28 1.78
C ASN A 110 -11.64 -1.67 1.24
N ALA A 111 -11.00 -2.07 0.14
CA ALA A 111 -11.11 -3.41 -0.40
C ALA A 111 -10.69 -4.48 0.62
N LEU A 112 -9.51 -4.34 1.25
CA LEU A 112 -9.07 -5.28 2.29
C LEU A 112 -10.00 -5.32 3.50
N ASN A 113 -10.50 -4.17 3.94
CA ASN A 113 -11.41 -4.07 5.07
C ASN A 113 -12.76 -4.74 4.77
N MET A 114 -13.29 -4.55 3.56
CA MET A 114 -14.51 -5.22 3.09
C MET A 114 -14.30 -6.73 3.04
N ALA A 115 -13.25 -7.21 2.37
CA ALA A 115 -12.91 -8.63 2.28
C ALA A 115 -12.76 -9.32 3.65
N THR A 116 -12.25 -8.56 4.63
CA THR A 116 -12.12 -9.04 6.01
C THR A 116 -13.48 -9.12 6.70
N ALA A 117 -14.32 -8.10 6.51
CA ALA A 117 -15.62 -7.98 7.17
C ALA A 117 -16.66 -8.97 6.63
N ASP A 118 -16.66 -9.26 5.34
CA ASP A 118 -17.59 -10.21 4.71
C ASP A 118 -17.15 -11.67 4.81
N GLY A 119 -15.94 -11.93 5.32
CA GLY A 119 -15.38 -13.26 5.51
C GLY A 119 -14.80 -13.91 4.24
N SER A 120 -14.82 -13.23 3.09
CA SER A 120 -14.29 -13.74 1.82
C SER A 120 -12.81 -14.13 1.91
N LEU A 121 -12.00 -13.39 2.67
CA LEU A 121 -10.59 -13.74 2.91
C LEU A 121 -10.42 -15.14 3.53
N SER A 122 -11.39 -15.60 4.34
CA SER A 122 -11.30 -16.93 4.97
C SER A 122 -11.31 -18.06 3.95
N HIS A 123 -11.95 -17.84 2.80
CA HIS A 123 -12.03 -18.80 1.68
C HIS A 123 -10.87 -18.68 0.69
N MET A 124 -9.99 -17.68 0.85
CA MET A 124 -8.80 -17.53 0.02
C MET A 124 -7.65 -18.44 0.49
N PRO A 125 -6.78 -18.87 -0.45
CA PRO A 125 -5.48 -19.48 -0.12
C PRO A 125 -4.66 -18.61 0.84
N LEU A 126 -3.87 -19.26 1.71
CA LEU A 126 -3.12 -18.57 2.77
C LEU A 126 -2.01 -17.67 2.21
N ASP A 127 -1.27 -18.15 1.23
CA ASP A 127 -0.25 -17.40 0.49
C ASP A 127 -0.82 -16.11 -0.12
N ARG A 128 -2.01 -16.20 -0.73
CA ARG A 128 -2.66 -15.03 -1.31
C ARG A 128 -3.08 -14.00 -0.26
N LYS A 129 -3.62 -14.45 0.87
CA LYS A 129 -3.90 -13.58 2.02
C LYS A 129 -2.64 -12.86 2.51
N LEU A 130 -1.56 -13.62 2.72
CA LEU A 130 -0.29 -13.07 3.21
C LEU A 130 0.29 -12.04 2.24
N ALA A 131 0.17 -12.25 0.93
CA ALA A 131 0.58 -11.28 -0.08
C ALA A 131 -0.19 -9.96 0.04
N TYR A 132 -1.53 -10.00 0.17
CA TYR A 132 -2.34 -8.80 0.38
C TYR A 132 -1.97 -8.08 1.69
N PHE A 133 -1.95 -8.79 2.81
CA PHE A 133 -1.59 -8.20 4.10
C PHE A 133 -0.17 -7.63 4.11
N GLY A 134 0.78 -8.30 3.46
CA GLY A 134 2.14 -7.81 3.27
C GLY A 134 2.19 -6.50 2.49
N ALA A 135 1.49 -6.43 1.35
CA ALA A 135 1.47 -5.23 0.50
C ALA A 135 0.89 -4.02 1.25
N TYR A 136 -0.25 -4.20 1.92
CA TYR A 136 -0.84 -3.12 2.73
C TYR A 136 0.00 -2.77 3.95
N GLY A 137 0.60 -3.75 4.64
CA GLY A 137 1.49 -3.50 5.78
C GLY A 137 2.74 -2.71 5.38
N GLY A 138 3.36 -3.07 4.24
CA GLY A 138 4.47 -2.30 3.67
C GLY A 138 4.07 -0.88 3.32
N TYR A 139 2.88 -0.70 2.74
CA TYR A 139 2.34 0.63 2.44
C TYR A 139 2.07 1.48 3.68
N GLU A 140 1.57 0.91 4.77
CA GLU A 140 1.30 1.67 5.99
C GLU A 140 2.58 2.24 6.59
N ILE A 141 3.65 1.44 6.61
CA ILE A 141 4.96 1.89 7.08
C ILE A 141 5.49 2.98 6.14
N PHE A 142 5.41 2.77 4.83
CA PHE A 142 5.78 3.76 3.82
C PHE A 142 5.00 5.07 4.00
N ALA A 143 3.68 5.00 4.17
CA ALA A 143 2.81 6.17 4.28
C ALA A 143 3.17 6.98 5.53
N ARG A 144 3.41 6.32 6.67
CA ARG A 144 3.86 6.97 7.90
C ARG A 144 5.21 7.67 7.70
N SER A 145 6.21 6.96 7.18
CA SER A 145 7.53 7.57 6.89
C SER A 145 7.43 8.70 5.86
N GLY A 146 6.50 8.59 4.92
CA GLY A 146 6.19 9.63 3.96
C GLY A 146 5.70 10.89 4.69
N GLN A 147 4.79 10.74 5.65
CA GLN A 147 4.24 11.87 6.40
C GLN A 147 5.34 12.63 7.14
N GLU A 148 6.22 11.91 7.81
CA GLU A 148 7.39 12.46 8.50
C GLU A 148 8.31 13.20 7.55
N GLU A 149 8.60 12.63 6.36
CA GLU A 149 9.36 13.29 5.31
C GLU A 149 8.66 14.60 4.91
N ARG A 150 7.38 14.54 4.54
CA ARG A 150 6.62 15.70 4.07
C ARG A 150 6.56 16.82 5.10
N ASP A 151 6.35 16.50 6.36
CA ASP A 151 6.29 17.48 7.44
C ASP A 151 7.65 18.17 7.61
N THR A 152 8.74 17.40 7.54
CA THR A 152 10.10 17.92 7.57
C THR A 152 10.38 18.85 6.39
N TRP A 153 9.99 18.47 5.18
CA TRP A 153 10.11 19.32 3.99
C TRP A 153 9.27 20.60 4.08
N ARG A 154 8.11 20.58 4.76
CA ARG A 154 7.32 21.81 4.98
C ARG A 154 8.09 22.81 5.83
N SER A 155 8.83 22.37 6.84
CA SER A 155 9.70 23.27 7.62
C SER A 155 10.79 23.88 6.74
N LEU A 156 11.42 23.09 5.86
CA LEU A 156 12.45 23.58 4.93
C LEU A 156 11.93 24.64 3.95
N LYS A 157 10.63 24.69 3.65
CA LYS A 157 10.05 25.73 2.80
C LYS A 157 10.20 27.15 3.37
N ALA A 158 10.50 27.32 4.66
CA ALA A 158 10.78 28.65 5.22
C ALA A 158 12.02 29.31 4.57
N LEU A 159 12.93 28.51 3.98
CA LEU A 159 14.06 29.02 3.18
C LEU A 159 13.63 29.81 1.94
N ASN A 160 12.40 29.63 1.45
CA ASN A 160 11.84 30.47 0.37
C ASN A 160 11.73 31.95 0.78
N HIS A 161 11.75 32.23 2.08
CA HIS A 161 11.70 33.57 2.66
C HIS A 161 12.92 33.83 3.55
N ALA A 162 14.10 33.37 3.13
CA ALA A 162 15.30 33.38 3.97
C ALA A 162 15.67 34.77 4.57
N ALA A 163 15.31 35.86 3.89
CA ALA A 163 15.56 37.23 4.36
C ALA A 163 14.78 37.60 5.64
N THR A 164 13.73 36.86 5.99
CA THR A 164 12.93 37.12 7.20
C THR A 164 13.27 36.19 8.37
N LEU A 165 14.26 35.30 8.19
CA LEU A 165 14.60 34.30 9.19
C LEU A 165 15.49 34.88 10.30
N SER A 166 15.11 34.59 11.53
CA SER A 166 15.93 34.86 12.72
C SER A 166 17.02 33.80 12.89
N PRO A 167 18.05 34.04 13.74
CA PRO A 167 19.05 33.02 14.09
C PRO A 167 18.44 31.73 14.65
N GLY A 168 17.31 31.82 15.37
CA GLY A 168 16.59 30.66 15.89
C GLY A 168 15.99 29.80 14.77
N ASP A 169 15.48 30.43 13.72
CA ASP A 169 14.89 29.73 12.57
C ASP A 169 15.94 28.90 11.82
N TRP A 170 17.18 29.39 11.70
CA TRP A 170 18.28 28.65 11.09
C TRP A 170 18.64 27.37 11.85
N THR A 171 18.55 27.40 13.18
CA THR A 171 18.76 26.20 14.02
C THR A 171 17.65 25.18 13.77
N ALA A 172 16.38 25.63 13.72
CA ALA A 172 15.24 24.77 13.43
C ALA A 172 15.31 24.18 12.00
N LEU A 173 15.75 24.97 11.03
CA LEU A 173 15.94 24.55 9.65
C LEU A 173 17.06 23.52 9.48
N ARG A 174 18.16 23.64 10.23
CA ARG A 174 19.21 22.61 10.23
C ARG A 174 18.70 21.29 10.77
N LYS A 175 17.94 21.31 11.87
CA LYS A 175 17.27 20.12 12.40
C LYS A 175 16.31 19.51 11.37
N ALA A 176 15.55 20.33 10.65
CA ALA A 176 14.68 19.85 9.59
C ALA A 176 15.48 19.27 8.42
N TYR A 177 16.62 19.85 8.06
CA TYR A 177 17.50 19.31 7.04
C TYR A 177 18.01 17.93 7.40
N ASP A 178 18.54 17.76 8.61
CA ASP A 178 19.01 16.46 9.11
C ASP A 178 17.88 15.42 9.10
N GLY A 179 16.69 15.79 9.58
CA GLY A 179 15.50 14.92 9.52
C GLY A 179 15.09 14.53 8.09
N ALA A 180 15.28 15.41 7.11
CA ALA A 180 14.99 15.12 5.70
C ALA A 180 16.03 14.17 5.10
N VAL A 181 17.30 14.32 5.47
CA VAL A 181 18.38 13.38 5.10
C VAL A 181 18.13 12.00 5.69
N ASP A 182 17.75 11.92 6.96
CA ASP A 182 17.42 10.67 7.63
C ASP A 182 16.20 9.99 6.99
N SER A 183 15.12 10.75 6.77
CA SER A 183 13.91 10.25 6.10
C SER A 183 14.23 9.72 4.70
N ASN A 184 15.03 10.46 3.92
CA ASN A 184 15.45 10.04 2.59
C ASN A 184 16.31 8.76 2.62
N THR A 185 17.16 8.61 3.63
CA THR A 185 17.97 7.40 3.82
C THR A 185 17.10 6.18 4.11
N ILE A 186 16.11 6.34 5.01
CA ILE A 186 15.12 5.29 5.32
C ILE A 186 14.32 4.93 4.06
N MET A 187 13.84 5.93 3.31
CA MET A 187 13.10 5.72 2.06
C MET A 187 13.92 4.91 1.05
N LYS A 188 15.19 5.28 0.82
CA LYS A 188 16.07 4.57 -0.12
C LYS A 188 16.34 3.12 0.30
N ALA A 189 16.56 2.88 1.58
CA ALA A 189 16.81 1.54 2.09
C ALA A 189 15.58 0.63 1.94
N ASN A 190 14.39 1.17 2.19
CA ASN A 190 13.15 0.39 2.23
C ASN A 190 12.35 0.41 0.91
N LEU A 191 12.70 1.26 -0.06
CA LEU A 191 12.14 1.22 -1.42
C LEU A 191 13.12 0.60 -2.44
N ASN A 192 14.19 -0.05 -1.96
CA ASN A 192 15.09 -0.79 -2.82
C ASN A 192 14.50 -2.15 -3.17
N ALA A 193 13.97 -2.31 -4.38
CA ALA A 193 13.37 -3.56 -4.85
C ALA A 193 14.34 -4.77 -4.87
N LYS A 194 15.65 -4.57 -4.71
CA LYS A 194 16.64 -5.66 -4.57
C LYS A 194 16.79 -6.15 -3.13
N ASN A 195 16.23 -5.45 -2.15
CA ASN A 195 16.29 -5.84 -0.74
C ASN A 195 15.04 -6.66 -0.40
N GLU A 196 15.24 -7.90 0.04
CA GLU A 196 14.18 -8.82 0.46
C GLU A 196 13.36 -8.30 1.64
N ASN A 197 13.96 -7.42 2.46
CA ASN A 197 13.30 -6.77 3.59
C ASN A 197 12.76 -5.36 3.25
N SER A 198 12.70 -4.99 1.97
CA SER A 198 12.12 -3.71 1.54
C SER A 198 10.60 -3.72 1.66
N TRP A 199 9.97 -2.54 1.74
CA TRP A 199 8.52 -2.42 1.66
C TRP A 199 7.98 -2.87 0.30
N LEU A 200 8.82 -2.87 -0.75
CA LEU A 200 8.45 -3.34 -2.08
C LEU A 200 8.53 -4.86 -2.24
N SER A 201 9.19 -5.60 -1.34
CA SER A 201 9.30 -7.06 -1.48
C SER A 201 7.95 -7.76 -1.34
N ALA A 202 7.04 -7.19 -0.55
CA ALA A 202 5.67 -7.66 -0.43
C ALA A 202 4.86 -7.59 -1.74
N PHE A 203 5.34 -6.84 -2.73
CA PHE A 203 4.71 -6.72 -4.04
C PHE A 203 5.27 -7.71 -5.07
N ALA A 204 6.25 -8.55 -4.71
CA ALA A 204 6.91 -9.47 -5.64
C ALA A 204 5.96 -10.51 -6.26
N GLU A 205 4.89 -10.88 -5.54
CA GLU A 205 3.86 -11.85 -5.97
C GLU A 205 2.81 -11.25 -6.91
N PHE A 206 2.86 -9.93 -7.13
CA PHE A 206 1.88 -9.23 -7.96
C PHE A 206 2.44 -8.94 -9.36
N PRO A 207 1.56 -8.78 -10.37
CA PRO A 207 1.98 -8.32 -11.68
C PRO A 207 2.76 -7.00 -11.56
N ARG A 208 3.82 -6.86 -12.38
CA ARG A 208 4.52 -5.58 -12.47
C ARG A 208 3.65 -4.59 -13.23
N TRP A 209 2.98 -3.73 -12.49
CA TRP A 209 2.25 -2.62 -13.08
C TRP A 209 3.21 -1.52 -13.54
N PRO A 210 2.91 -0.86 -14.68
CA PRO A 210 3.69 0.27 -15.13
C PRO A 210 3.65 1.37 -14.07
N ILE A 211 4.80 2.04 -13.87
CA ILE A 211 4.85 3.23 -13.03
C ILE A 211 4.10 4.33 -13.77
N ASP A 212 2.91 4.67 -13.29
CA ASP A 212 2.19 5.82 -13.80
C ASP A 212 2.93 7.10 -13.40
N ARG A 213 3.54 7.75 -14.39
CA ARG A 213 4.23 9.04 -14.21
C ARG A 213 3.29 10.23 -14.35
N THR A 214 1.99 10.06 -14.58
CA THR A 214 1.07 11.19 -14.83
C THR A 214 0.97 12.18 -13.67
N SER A 215 1.37 11.77 -12.45
CA SER A 215 1.49 12.62 -11.28
C SER A 215 2.73 13.54 -11.27
N SER A 216 3.66 13.38 -12.23
CA SER A 216 4.80 14.28 -12.44
C SER A 216 4.34 15.64 -12.98
N GLY A 217 3.75 16.45 -12.12
CA GLY A 217 3.17 17.74 -12.49
C GLY A 217 2.60 18.53 -11.31
N LEU A 218 2.65 17.99 -10.10
CA LEU A 218 2.26 18.73 -8.92
C LEU A 218 3.24 19.90 -8.70
N PRO A 219 2.75 21.13 -8.44
CA PRO A 219 3.61 22.32 -8.41
C PRO A 219 4.83 22.17 -7.50
N TYR A 220 4.64 21.54 -6.34
CA TYR A 220 5.69 21.35 -5.35
C TYR A 220 6.70 20.25 -5.70
N GLU A 221 6.37 19.32 -6.59
CA GLU A 221 7.33 18.36 -7.17
C GLU A 221 8.12 19.00 -8.31
N VAL A 222 7.46 19.83 -9.12
CA VAL A 222 8.15 20.64 -10.15
C VAL A 222 9.18 21.55 -9.47
N GLU A 223 8.79 22.22 -8.37
CA GLU A 223 9.71 22.97 -7.51
C GLU A 223 10.84 22.07 -7.00
N LEU A 224 10.53 20.89 -6.45
CA LEU A 224 11.53 19.96 -5.92
C LEU A 224 12.56 19.57 -6.99
N CYS A 225 12.11 19.30 -8.21
CA CYS A 225 12.92 18.86 -9.34
C CYS A 225 13.60 19.99 -10.13
N ALA A 226 13.30 21.26 -9.84
CA ALA A 226 13.86 22.42 -10.55
C ALA A 226 15.41 22.40 -10.70
N PRO A 227 16.21 21.97 -9.70
CA PRO A 227 17.67 21.95 -9.82
C PRO A 227 18.19 20.95 -10.86
N MET A 228 17.41 19.93 -11.20
CA MET A 228 17.74 19.01 -12.30
C MET A 228 17.42 19.65 -13.65
N LEU A 229 16.24 20.24 -13.78
CA LEU A 229 15.76 20.87 -15.02
C LEU A 229 16.65 22.06 -15.46
N ALA A 230 17.15 22.84 -14.50
CA ALA A 230 18.03 23.98 -14.78
C ALA A 230 19.36 23.57 -15.46
N ARG A 231 19.87 22.36 -15.19
CA ARG A 231 21.11 21.86 -15.83
C ARG A 231 20.88 21.36 -17.25
N GLU A 232 19.75 20.71 -17.51
CA GLU A 232 19.42 20.22 -18.86
C GLU A 232 19.20 21.39 -19.84
N GLY A 233 18.66 22.51 -19.36
CA GLY A 233 18.54 23.74 -20.15
C GLY A 233 19.87 24.45 -20.40
N ALA A 234 20.87 24.29 -19.52
CA ALA A 234 22.19 24.90 -19.67
C ALA A 234 23.16 24.07 -20.54
N ALA A 235 22.81 22.81 -20.84
CA ALA A 235 23.58 21.90 -21.68
C ALA A 235 23.11 21.86 -23.14
N ARG A 236 22.12 22.68 -23.50
CA ARG A 236 21.63 22.90 -24.88
C ARG A 236 22.04 24.29 -25.35
#